data_AF-A0A972M8N1-F1
#
_entry.id   AF-A0A972M8N1-F1
#
_cell.length_a   1.000
_cell.length_b   1.000
_cell.length_c   1.000
_cell.angle_alpha   90.00
_cell.angle_beta   90.00
_cell.angle_gamma   90.00
#
_symmetry.space_group_name_H-M   'P 1'
#
loop_
_entity.id
_entity.type
_entity.pdbx_description
1 polymer ?
#
loop_
_entity_poly.entity_id
_entity_poly.type
_entity_poly.pdbx_seq_one_letter_code
_entity_poly.pdbx_strand_id
1 'polypeptide(L)'
;AQFALYLAVAIYGYFNRRWYWLGVGMGLLVLSIFNANYPIEGVPRGHLQTLLGIYAVTFSPFYFLAIVYALYRGAKGKKDIIWYIAIVALFVSILLSIRQKVVVIDFTPFLIISTPLVIEIFRGSVAIRLPQFRKRYYLLCQIVLIVLLLETLLIAVDYPIYKNFGKDLKIIDKSIYISSLELKK
;
A
#
# COMPACT_ATOMS: atom_id res chain seq x y z
N ALA A 1 -4.31 11.54 -1.59
CA ALA A 1 -5.24 10.47 -2.05
C ALA A 1 -6.46 10.21 -1.12
N GLN A 2 -7.02 11.20 -0.43
CA GLN A 2 -8.14 10.97 0.51
C GLN A 2 -9.42 10.44 -0.17
N PHE A 3 -9.67 10.85 -1.41
CA PHE A 3 -10.79 10.36 -2.22
C PHE A 3 -10.81 8.84 -2.37
N ALA A 4 -9.66 8.16 -2.36
CA ALA A 4 -9.59 6.71 -2.47
C ALA A 4 -10.16 6.00 -1.23
N LEU A 5 -9.95 6.58 -0.04
CA LEU A 5 -10.54 6.09 1.21
C LEU A 5 -12.06 6.26 1.17
N TYR A 6 -12.55 7.45 0.82
CA TYR A 6 -13.99 7.70 0.77
C TYR A 6 -14.69 6.85 -0.29
N LEU A 7 -14.03 6.62 -1.43
CA LEU A 7 -14.46 5.66 -2.43
C LEU A 7 -14.53 4.24 -1.84
N ALA A 8 -13.54 3.83 -1.05
CA ALA A 8 -13.57 2.52 -0.41
C ALA A 8 -14.73 2.37 0.58
N VAL A 9 -15.03 3.40 1.37
CA VAL A 9 -16.17 3.43 2.30
C VAL A 9 -17.50 3.38 1.54
N ALA A 10 -17.62 4.11 0.43
CA ALA A 10 -18.81 4.09 -0.41
C ALA A 10 -19.04 2.69 -1.03
N ILE A 11 -17.97 2.08 -1.56
CA ILE A 11 -18.00 0.71 -2.09
C ILE A 11 -18.37 -0.29 -1.00
N TYR A 12 -17.79 -0.18 0.21
CA TYR A 12 -18.15 -1.01 1.35
C TYR A 12 -19.65 -0.89 1.70
N GLY A 13 -20.17 0.34 1.78
CA GLY A 13 -21.59 0.60 2.04
C GLY A 13 -22.51 -0.01 0.99
N TYR A 14 -22.13 0.08 -0.29
CA TYR A 14 -22.85 -0.52 -1.41
C TYR A 14 -22.92 -2.04 -1.32
N PHE A 15 -21.77 -2.72 -1.14
CA PHE A 15 -21.74 -4.19 -1.07
C PHE A 15 -22.44 -4.74 0.18
N ASN A 16 -22.38 -4.03 1.30
CA ASN A 16 -23.00 -4.47 2.55
C ASN A 16 -24.46 -4.00 2.69
N ARG A 17 -25.06 -3.41 1.65
CA ARG A 17 -26.42 -2.83 1.61
C ARG A 17 -26.72 -1.88 2.78
N ARG A 18 -25.71 -1.15 3.26
CA ARG A 18 -25.86 -0.18 4.35
C ARG A 18 -25.91 1.24 3.78
N TRP A 19 -27.12 1.74 3.57
CA TRP A 19 -27.37 3.04 2.94
C TRP A 19 -26.69 4.21 3.66
N TYR A 20 -26.59 4.16 5.00
CA TYR A 20 -25.92 5.19 5.79
C TYR A 20 -24.44 5.37 5.41
N TRP A 21 -23.68 4.26 5.34
CA TRP A 21 -22.25 4.30 4.99
C TRP A 21 -22.02 4.71 3.53
N LEU A 22 -22.95 4.35 2.64
CA LEU A 22 -22.90 4.77 1.24
C LEU A 22 -23.11 6.29 1.12
N GLY A 23 -24.14 6.84 1.78
CA GLY A 23 -24.44 8.28 1.76
C GLY A 23 -23.29 9.11 2.33
N VAL A 24 -22.78 8.70 3.50
CA VAL A 24 -21.61 9.35 4.13
C VAL A 24 -20.37 9.27 3.24
N GLY A 25 -20.07 8.08 2.69
CA GLY A 25 -18.93 7.87 1.81
C GLY A 25 -19.00 8.72 0.54
N MET A 26 -20.16 8.79 -0.11
CA MET A 26 -20.35 9.64 -1.30
C MET A 26 -20.24 11.13 -0.99
N GLY A 27 -20.86 11.60 0.10
CA GLY A 27 -20.77 13.01 0.50
C GLY A 27 -19.33 13.45 0.76
N LEU A 28 -18.57 12.64 1.50
CA LEU A 28 -17.15 12.89 1.77
C LEU A 28 -16.28 12.79 0.52
N LEU A 29 -16.60 11.87 -0.41
CA LEU A 29 -15.88 11.73 -1.68
C LEU A 29 -16.01 13.02 -2.50
N VAL A 30 -17.23 13.53 -2.66
CA VAL A 30 -17.49 14.76 -3.42
C VAL A 30 -16.72 15.94 -2.80
N LEU A 31 -16.80 16.12 -1.48
CA LEU A 31 -16.03 17.13 -0.76
C LEU A 31 -14.52 16.96 -0.95
N SER A 32 -14.04 15.72 -0.93
CA SER A 32 -12.61 15.43 -1.12
C SER A 32 -12.14 15.76 -2.53
N ILE A 33 -12.95 15.53 -3.57
CA ILE A 33 -12.60 15.89 -4.95
C ILE A 33 -12.55 17.42 -5.09
N PHE A 34 -13.50 18.15 -4.51
CA PHE A 34 -13.48 19.62 -4.54
C PHE A 34 -12.23 20.22 -3.88
N ASN A 35 -11.72 19.58 -2.82
CA ASN A 35 -10.50 20.01 -2.14
C ASN A 35 -9.22 19.39 -2.72
N ALA A 36 -9.33 18.40 -3.62
CA ALA A 36 -8.19 17.67 -4.13
C ALA A 36 -7.50 18.47 -5.24
N ASN A 37 -6.40 19.13 -4.89
CA ASN A 37 -5.44 19.69 -5.84
C ASN A 37 -4.58 18.58 -6.47
N TYR A 38 -5.20 17.52 -7.00
CA TYR A 38 -4.46 16.47 -7.71
C TYR A 38 -4.28 16.92 -9.16
N PRO A 39 -3.03 17.10 -9.65
CA PRO A 39 -2.81 17.53 -11.03
C PRO A 39 -3.28 16.41 -11.96
N ILE A 40 -4.42 16.62 -12.64
CA ILE A 40 -4.92 15.72 -13.69
C ILE A 40 -4.29 16.19 -15.00
N GLU A 41 -3.00 15.90 -15.17
CA GLU A 41 -2.27 16.19 -16.40
C GLU A 41 -1.58 14.90 -16.88
N GLY A 42 -1.64 14.62 -18.18
CA GLY A 42 -0.82 13.57 -18.76
C GLY A 42 -1.39 12.86 -19.98
N VAL A 43 -0.53 12.67 -20.97
CA VAL A 43 -0.66 11.63 -21.99
C VAL A 43 -0.34 10.29 -21.32
N PRO A 44 -1.08 9.20 -21.59
CA PRO A 44 -0.81 7.90 -20.99
C PRO A 44 0.62 7.43 -21.31
N ARG A 45 1.44 7.29 -20.26
CA ARG A 45 2.87 6.92 -20.38
C ARG A 45 3.22 5.57 -19.71
N GLY A 46 2.22 4.82 -19.24
CA GLY A 46 2.41 3.44 -18.78
C GLY A 46 3.34 3.29 -17.57
N HIS A 47 3.08 4.00 -16.47
CA HIS A 47 3.93 3.97 -15.27
C HIS A 47 3.66 2.79 -14.31
N LEU A 48 2.92 1.77 -14.76
CA LEU A 48 2.50 0.66 -13.90
C LEU A 48 3.70 -0.09 -13.30
N GLN A 49 4.70 -0.42 -14.13
CA GLN A 49 5.91 -1.12 -13.67
C GLN A 49 6.68 -0.28 -12.65
N THR A 50 6.80 1.02 -12.91
CA THR A 50 7.45 1.97 -11.99
C THR A 50 6.70 2.07 -10.66
N LEU A 51 5.37 2.13 -10.70
CA LEU A 51 4.52 2.16 -9.50
C LEU A 51 4.69 0.89 -8.66
N LEU A 52 4.63 -0.29 -9.28
CA LEU A 52 4.84 -1.57 -8.58
C LEU A 52 6.25 -1.67 -8.01
N GLY A 53 7.27 -1.19 -8.74
CA GLY A 53 8.64 -1.11 -8.25
C GLY A 53 8.77 -0.23 -7.02
N ILE A 54 8.18 0.97 -7.04
CA ILE A 54 8.19 1.88 -5.88
C ILE A 54 7.43 1.27 -4.69
N TYR A 55 6.29 0.60 -4.92
CA TYR A 55 5.61 -0.14 -3.84
C TYR A 55 6.46 -1.26 -3.25
N ALA A 56 7.14 -2.03 -4.10
CA ALA A 56 8.03 -3.10 -3.65
C ALA A 56 9.17 -2.54 -2.79
N VAL A 57 9.79 -1.43 -3.19
CA VAL A 57 10.85 -0.79 -2.38
C VAL A 57 10.29 -0.15 -1.10
N THR A 58 9.08 0.41 -1.14
CA THR A 58 8.45 1.07 0.02
C THR A 58 8.10 0.07 1.13
N PHE A 59 7.64 -1.12 0.77
CA PHE A 59 7.10 -2.11 1.71
C PHE A 59 8.02 -3.28 2.00
N SER A 60 9.19 -3.35 1.36
CA SER A 60 9.89 -4.59 1.03
C SER A 60 9.19 -5.43 -0.03
N PRO A 61 9.91 -5.94 -1.05
CA PRO A 61 9.31 -6.71 -2.14
C PRO A 61 8.56 -7.95 -1.64
N PHE A 62 9.06 -8.62 -0.61
CA PHE A 62 8.43 -9.83 -0.08
C PHE A 62 7.16 -9.53 0.71
N TYR A 63 7.16 -8.45 1.50
CA TYR A 63 5.99 -8.07 2.26
C TYR A 63 4.90 -7.44 1.37
N PHE A 64 5.29 -6.71 0.32
CA PHE A 64 4.36 -6.26 -0.72
C PHE A 64 3.63 -7.44 -1.37
N LEU A 65 4.35 -8.51 -1.73
CA LEU A 65 3.74 -9.74 -2.24
C LEU A 65 2.80 -10.38 -1.21
N ALA A 66 3.14 -10.35 0.08
CA ALA A 66 2.28 -10.85 1.15
C ALA A 66 0.96 -10.04 1.25
N ILE A 67 1.02 -8.72 1.10
CA ILE A 67 -0.18 -7.86 1.03
C ILE A 67 -1.04 -8.23 -0.19
N VAL A 68 -0.45 -8.32 -1.38
CA VAL A 68 -1.18 -8.69 -2.60
C VAL A 68 -1.84 -10.06 -2.46
N TYR A 69 -1.12 -11.04 -1.89
CA TYR A 69 -1.67 -12.36 -1.61
C TYR A 69 -2.82 -12.32 -0.59
N ALA A 70 -2.68 -11.55 0.49
CA ALA A 70 -3.71 -11.36 1.50
C ALA A 70 -4.97 -10.73 0.89
N LEU A 71 -4.83 -9.73 0.04
CA LEU A 71 -5.94 -9.11 -0.67
C LEU A 71 -6.64 -10.09 -1.62
N TYR A 72 -5.88 -10.87 -2.39
CA TYR A 72 -6.46 -11.91 -3.26
C TYR A 72 -7.21 -12.98 -2.46
N ARG A 73 -6.64 -13.46 -1.34
CA ARG A 73 -7.27 -14.48 -0.50
C ARG A 73 -8.49 -13.93 0.25
N GLY A 74 -8.43 -12.69 0.73
CA GLY A 74 -9.53 -11.99 1.38
C GLY A 74 -10.74 -11.81 0.47
N ALA A 75 -10.53 -11.66 -0.84
CA ALA A 75 -11.62 -11.57 -1.82
C ALA A 75 -12.54 -12.81 -1.82
N LYS A 76 -11.98 -13.99 -1.52
CA LYS A 76 -12.68 -15.28 -1.42
C LYS A 76 -13.26 -15.56 -0.03
N GLY A 77 -12.86 -14.79 0.98
CA GLY A 77 -13.27 -14.95 2.37
C GLY A 77 -14.28 -13.89 2.82
N LYS A 78 -14.22 -13.55 4.11
CA LYS A 78 -14.98 -12.43 4.67
C LYS A 78 -14.33 -11.11 4.23
N LYS A 79 -15.14 -10.21 3.69
CA LYS A 79 -14.70 -8.91 3.20
C LYS A 79 -14.95 -7.87 4.28
N ASP A 80 -13.93 -7.64 5.11
CA ASP A 80 -13.98 -6.60 6.13
C ASP A 80 -13.70 -5.22 5.53
N ILE A 81 -14.06 -4.16 6.24
CA ILE A 81 -13.84 -2.78 5.77
C ILE A 81 -12.36 -2.49 5.47
N ILE A 82 -11.45 -3.10 6.23
CA ILE A 82 -9.98 -3.02 6.03
C ILE A 82 -9.61 -3.55 4.64
N TRP A 83 -10.22 -4.67 4.24
CA TRP A 83 -10.00 -5.26 2.92
C TRP A 83 -10.45 -4.31 1.81
N TYR A 84 -11.62 -3.68 1.96
CA TYR A 84 -12.12 -2.69 0.98
C TYR A 84 -11.23 -1.46 0.88
N ILE A 85 -10.75 -0.92 2.00
CA ILE A 85 -9.83 0.24 2.00
C ILE A 85 -8.56 -0.08 1.24
N ALA A 86 -7.93 -1.21 1.53
CA ALA A 86 -6.66 -1.59 0.93
C ALA A 86 -6.81 -1.98 -0.56
N ILE A 87 -7.85 -2.76 -0.92
CA ILE A 87 -8.06 -3.17 -2.31
C ILE A 87 -8.41 -1.98 -3.20
N VAL A 88 -9.28 -1.07 -2.73
CA VAL A 88 -9.69 0.10 -3.50
C VAL A 88 -8.51 1.06 -3.62
N ALA A 89 -7.73 1.29 -2.56
CA ALA A 89 -6.51 2.09 -2.65
C ALA A 89 -5.51 1.54 -3.68
N LEU A 90 -5.29 0.23 -3.70
CA LEU A 90 -4.40 -0.44 -4.65
C LEU A 90 -4.94 -0.35 -6.09
N PHE A 91 -6.23 -0.65 -6.30
CA PHE A 91 -6.84 -0.55 -7.63
C PHE A 91 -6.84 0.89 -8.16
N VAL A 92 -7.18 1.86 -7.31
CA VAL A 92 -7.17 3.28 -7.67
C VAL A 92 -5.75 3.73 -8.02
N SER A 93 -4.73 3.32 -7.25
CA SER A 93 -3.35 3.69 -7.56
C SER A 93 -2.87 3.07 -8.88
N ILE A 94 -3.22 1.81 -9.17
CA ILE A 94 -2.94 1.19 -10.48
C ILE A 94 -3.68 1.91 -11.61
N LEU A 95 -4.97 2.22 -11.43
CA LEU A 95 -5.79 2.86 -12.46
C LEU A 95 -5.29 4.27 -12.78
N LEU A 96 -4.91 5.04 -11.76
CA LEU A 96 -4.29 6.35 -11.92
C LEU A 96 -2.91 6.24 -12.59
N SER A 97 -2.13 5.19 -12.29
CA SER A 97 -0.80 4.95 -12.86
C SER A 97 -0.79 4.79 -14.39
N ILE A 98 -1.90 4.34 -14.96
CA ILE A 98 -2.06 4.22 -16.42
C ILE A 98 -2.03 5.61 -17.07
N ARG A 99 -2.67 6.61 -16.46
CA ARG A 99 -2.78 7.97 -17.00
C ARG A 99 -1.61 8.86 -16.59
N GLN A 100 -1.14 8.75 -15.36
CA GLN A 100 -0.20 9.70 -14.77
C GLN A 100 0.72 9.04 -13.75
N LYS A 101 1.82 9.72 -13.39
CA LYS A 101 2.70 9.27 -12.31
C LYS A 101 2.00 9.50 -10.98
N VAL A 102 1.82 8.44 -10.21
CA VAL A 102 1.16 8.49 -8.90
C VAL A 102 2.20 8.64 -7.79
N VAL A 103 1.95 9.57 -6.87
CA VAL A 103 2.72 9.65 -5.61
C VAL A 103 2.31 8.49 -4.72
N VAL A 104 3.22 7.52 -4.56
CA VAL A 104 2.92 6.25 -3.86
C VAL A 104 2.66 6.47 -2.37
N ILE A 105 3.36 7.43 -1.75
CA ILE A 105 3.24 7.75 -0.32
C ILE A 105 1.81 8.06 0.10
N ASP A 106 1.05 8.73 -0.76
CA ASP A 106 -0.35 9.05 -0.50
C ASP A 106 -1.24 7.83 -0.27
N PHE A 107 -0.89 6.68 -0.87
CA PHE A 107 -1.67 5.45 -0.84
C PHE A 107 -1.10 4.43 0.16
N THR A 108 0.18 4.57 0.53
CA THR A 108 0.90 3.71 1.47
C THR A 108 0.16 3.50 2.80
N PRO A 109 -0.39 4.53 3.49
CA PRO A 109 -1.12 4.34 4.75
C PRO A 109 -2.28 3.34 4.64
N PHE A 110 -3.00 3.34 3.52
CA PHE A 110 -4.13 2.43 3.31
C PHE A 110 -3.70 0.97 3.17
N LEU A 111 -2.52 0.74 2.60
CA LEU A 111 -1.92 -0.60 2.52
C LEU A 111 -1.32 -1.04 3.87
N ILE A 112 -0.72 -0.12 4.65
CA ILE A 112 -0.24 -0.42 6.01
C ILE A 112 -1.39 -0.89 6.91
N ILE A 113 -2.57 -0.26 6.80
CA ILE A 113 -3.77 -0.65 7.56
C ILE A 113 -4.21 -2.09 7.25
N SER A 114 -3.78 -2.68 6.13
CA SER A 114 -4.05 -4.09 5.80
C SER A 114 -3.15 -5.10 6.53
N THR A 115 -2.16 -4.66 7.30
CA THR A 115 -1.27 -5.55 8.07
C THR A 115 -2.02 -6.58 8.93
N PRO A 116 -3.07 -6.21 9.70
CA PRO A 116 -3.82 -7.18 10.49
C PRO A 116 -4.48 -8.27 9.63
N LEU A 117 -4.95 -7.91 8.43
CA LEU A 117 -5.54 -8.84 7.46
C LEU A 117 -4.48 -9.86 6.97
N VAL A 118 -3.25 -9.42 6.72
CA VAL A 118 -2.12 -10.31 6.35
C VAL A 118 -1.88 -11.32 7.46
N ILE A 119 -1.86 -10.87 8.71
CA ILE A 119 -1.64 -11.72 9.89
C ILE A 119 -2.77 -12.73 10.05
N GLU A 120 -4.02 -12.32 9.90
CA GLU A 120 -5.18 -13.21 10.00
C GLU A 120 -5.13 -14.33 8.96
N ILE A 121 -4.86 -13.96 7.70
CA ILE A 121 -4.76 -14.92 6.59
C ILE A 121 -3.58 -15.87 6.79
N PHE A 122 -2.45 -15.36 7.29
CA PHE A 122 -1.30 -16.19 7.64
C PHE A 122 -1.66 -17.20 8.75
N ARG A 123 -2.28 -16.74 9.84
CA ARG A 123 -2.71 -17.60 10.95
C ARG A 123 -3.71 -18.67 10.49
N GLY A 124 -4.71 -18.29 9.70
CA GLY A 124 -5.68 -19.23 9.12
C GLY A 124 -4.99 -20.27 8.23
N SER A 125 -4.02 -19.85 7.43
CA SER A 125 -3.24 -20.74 6.57
C SER A 125 -2.38 -21.73 7.37
N VAL A 126 -1.84 -21.32 8.53
CA VAL A 126 -1.05 -22.19 9.41
C VAL A 126 -1.94 -23.15 10.21
N ALA A 127 -3.11 -22.69 10.65
CA ALA A 127 -4.02 -23.49 11.50
C ALA A 127 -4.51 -24.77 10.83
N ILE A 128 -4.80 -24.72 9.52
CA ILE A 128 -5.35 -25.86 8.75
C ILE A 128 -4.27 -26.92 8.42
N ARG A 129 -2.97 -26.60 8.57
CA ARG A 129 -1.87 -27.47 8.16
C ARG A 129 -1.39 -28.38 9.29
N LEU A 130 -0.95 -29.58 8.91
CA LEU A 130 -0.27 -30.54 9.80
C LEU A 130 1.02 -29.94 10.38
N PRO A 131 1.38 -30.26 11.64
CA PRO A 131 2.50 -29.64 12.35
C PRO A 131 3.85 -29.76 11.62
N GLN A 132 4.07 -30.85 10.91
CA GLN A 132 5.27 -31.07 10.08
C GLN A 132 5.45 -30.04 8.96
N PHE A 133 4.36 -29.54 8.36
CA PHE A 133 4.42 -28.55 7.28
C PHE A 133 4.37 -27.10 7.77
N ARG A 134 4.12 -26.86 9.07
CA ARG A 134 4.06 -25.50 9.63
C ARG A 134 5.43 -24.83 9.66
N LYS A 135 6.50 -25.59 9.91
CA LYS A 135 7.87 -25.08 10.06
C LYS A 135 8.33 -24.23 8.86
N ARG A 136 8.05 -24.70 7.63
CA ARG A 136 8.42 -23.95 6.41
C ARG A 136 7.73 -22.59 6.31
N TYR A 137 6.47 -22.49 6.73
CA TYR A 137 5.73 -21.22 6.69
C TYR A 137 6.20 -20.23 7.76
N TYR A 138 6.55 -20.72 8.96
CA TYR A 138 7.16 -19.87 9.97
C TYR A 138 8.54 -19.38 9.53
N LEU A 139 9.35 -20.24 8.89
CA LEU A 139 10.65 -19.85 8.35
C LEU A 139 10.48 -18.80 7.24
N LEU A 140 9.55 -18.98 6.30
CA LEU A 140 9.24 -17.96 5.30
C LEU A 140 8.79 -16.64 5.94
N CYS A 141 7.92 -16.67 6.95
CA CYS A 141 7.49 -15.47 7.67
C CYS A 141 8.68 -14.76 8.36
N GLN A 142 9.57 -15.53 9.00
CA GLN A 142 10.80 -15.01 9.60
C GLN A 142 11.70 -14.35 8.55
N ILE A 143 11.87 -14.96 7.37
CA ILE A 143 12.63 -14.37 6.26
C ILE A 143 12.02 -13.03 5.86
N VAL A 144 10.70 -12.96 5.66
CA VAL A 144 10.03 -11.70 5.29
C VAL A 144 10.26 -10.62 6.35
N LEU A 145 10.12 -10.96 7.63
CA LEU A 145 10.34 -10.02 8.72
C LEU A 145 11.80 -9.56 8.82
N ILE A 146 12.76 -10.48 8.68
CA ILE A 146 14.19 -10.15 8.70
C ILE A 146 14.54 -9.22 7.54
N VAL A 147 14.07 -9.53 6.32
CA VAL A 147 14.33 -8.68 5.15
C VAL A 147 13.72 -7.30 5.33
N LEU A 148 12.47 -7.21 5.80
CA LEU A 148 11.81 -5.93 6.09
C LEU A 148 12.57 -5.11 7.15
N LEU A 149 13.06 -5.77 8.21
CA LEU A 149 13.83 -5.11 9.27
C LEU A 149 15.18 -4.62 8.74
N LEU A 150 15.89 -5.43 7.96
CA LEU A 150 17.14 -5.05 7.31
C LEU A 150 16.95 -3.86 6.37
N GLU A 151 15.95 -3.89 5.50
CA GLU A 151 15.63 -2.76 4.61
C GLU A 151 15.32 -1.48 5.40
N THR A 152 14.52 -1.60 6.47
CA THR A 152 14.19 -0.45 7.33
C THR A 152 15.43 0.13 7.99
N LEU A 153 16.35 -0.71 8.46
CA LEU A 153 17.62 -0.28 9.06
C LEU A 153 18.54 0.40 8.03
N LEU A 154 18.64 -0.14 6.81
CA LEU A 154 19.39 0.47 5.73
C LEU A 154 18.89 1.88 5.44
N ILE A 155 17.58 2.05 5.23
CA ILE A 155 16.95 3.36 5.01
C ILE A 155 17.20 4.31 6.20
N ALA A 156 17.10 3.81 7.43
CA ALA A 156 17.33 4.60 8.64
C ALA A 156 18.78 5.08 8.79
N VAL A 157 19.75 4.30 8.30
CA VAL A 157 21.18 4.65 8.29
C VAL A 157 21.52 5.57 7.11
N ASP A 158 20.91 5.37 5.95
CA ASP A 158 21.17 6.16 4.75
C ASP A 158 20.64 7.60 4.87
N TYR A 159 19.52 7.82 5.57
CA TYR A 159 18.97 9.15 5.79
C TYR A 159 19.92 10.14 6.50
N PRO A 160 20.52 9.84 7.67
CA PRO A 160 21.46 10.73 8.32
C PRO A 160 22.76 10.91 7.52
N ILE A 161 23.23 9.87 6.81
CA ILE A 161 24.42 9.97 5.95
C ILE A 161 24.17 10.92 4.78
N TYR A 162 23.03 10.78 4.09
CA TYR A 162 22.64 11.70 3.01
C TYR A 162 22.54 13.15 3.51
N LYS A 163 21.91 13.35 4.67
CA LYS A 163 21.77 14.68 5.28
C LYS A 163 23.12 15.33 5.61
N ASN A 164 24.12 14.54 6.00
CA ASN A 164 25.42 15.04 6.44
C ASN A 164 26.46 15.17 5.31
N PHE A 165 26.41 14.29 4.28
CA PHE A 165 27.42 14.23 3.20
C PHE A 165 26.89 14.62 1.81
N GLY A 166 25.61 14.93 1.69
CA GLY A 166 25.05 15.91 0.75
C GLY A 166 25.00 15.57 -0.74
N LYS A 167 25.97 14.88 -1.37
CA LYS A 167 26.02 14.85 -2.85
C LYS A 167 26.47 13.58 -3.58
N ASP A 168 27.11 12.60 -2.95
CA ASP A 168 27.80 11.54 -3.73
C ASP A 168 27.28 10.10 -3.59
N LEU A 169 26.24 9.83 -2.81
CA LEU A 169 25.72 8.46 -2.63
C LEU A 169 24.60 8.13 -3.62
N LYS A 170 25.01 7.60 -4.78
CA LYS A 170 24.17 7.03 -5.85
C LYS A 170 23.42 5.74 -5.49
N ILE A 171 23.49 5.28 -4.24
CA ILE A 171 23.10 3.91 -3.86
C ILE A 171 21.58 3.77 -3.71
N ILE A 172 20.85 4.85 -3.40
CA ILE A 172 19.39 4.86 -3.33
C ILE A 172 18.86 5.97 -4.26
N ASP A 173 18.06 5.55 -5.24
CA ASP A 173 17.51 6.41 -6.28
C ASP A 173 16.81 7.63 -5.67
N LYS A 174 17.04 8.79 -6.31
CA LYS A 174 16.58 10.13 -5.93
C LYS A 174 15.05 10.19 -5.71
N SER A 175 14.31 9.22 -6.28
CA SER A 175 12.86 9.08 -6.16
C SER A 175 12.34 8.86 -4.73
N ILE A 176 13.14 8.25 -3.83
CA ILE A 176 12.75 8.02 -2.42
C ILE A 176 12.90 9.31 -1.58
N TYR A 177 13.95 10.10 -1.85
CA TYR A 177 14.22 11.34 -1.11
C TYR A 177 13.40 12.55 -1.59
N ILE A 178 13.00 12.60 -2.87
CA ILE A 178 12.11 13.67 -3.36
C ILE A 178 10.77 13.64 -2.60
N SER A 179 10.29 12.45 -2.24
CA SER A 179 9.02 12.30 -1.53
C SER A 179 9.07 12.72 -0.06
N SER A 180 10.26 12.86 0.55
CA SER A 180 10.45 13.43 1.90
C SER A 180 10.79 14.93 1.88
N LEU A 181 11.27 15.46 0.75
CA LEU A 181 11.51 16.89 0.55
C LEU A 181 10.23 17.68 0.22
N GLU A 182 9.24 17.05 -0.41
CA GLU A 182 7.90 17.66 -0.62
C GLU A 182 7.09 17.80 0.68
N LEU A 183 7.45 17.10 1.77
CA LEU A 183 6.84 17.28 3.09
C LEU A 183 7.28 18.57 3.82
N LYS A 184 8.26 19.31 3.27
CA LYS A 184 8.79 20.55 3.87
C LYS A 184 8.43 21.82 3.08
N LYS A 185 7.54 21.71 2.09
CA LYS A 185 6.94 22.84 1.39
C LYS A 185 5.42 22.80 1.57
#